data_AF-A0A0F9DNR9-F1
#
_entry.id   AF-A0A0F9DNR9-F1
#
_cell.length_a   1.000
_cell.length_b   1.000
_cell.length_c   1.000
_cell.angle_alpha   90.00
_cell.angle_beta   90.00
_cell.angle_gamma   90.00
#
_symmetry.space_group_name_H-M   'P 1'
#
loop_
_entity.id
_entity.type
_entity.pdbx_description
1 polymer ?
#
loop_
_entity_poly.entity_id
_entity_poly.type
_entity_poly.pdbx_seq_one_letter_code
_entity_poly.pdbx_strand_id
1 'polypeptide(L)' 'MSEKPVDLKGDLPPTGVPGAPETEAVTAMRVACDGGEGALGHPRVWLQIPEDRGWVECGYCDKRFI' A
#
# COMPACT_ATOMS: atom_id res chain seq x y z
N MET A 1 -12.04 3.45 18.40
CA MET A 1 -10.86 3.25 17.54
C MET A 1 -11.27 2.21 16.52
N SER A 2 -11.65 2.63 15.31
CA SER A 2 -12.15 1.73 14.28
C SER A 2 -10.97 0.92 13.76
N GLU A 3 -10.81 -0.29 14.28
CA GLU A 3 -9.99 -1.33 13.67
C GLU A 3 -10.58 -1.60 12.28
N LYS A 4 -10.03 -0.93 11.27
CA LYS A 4 -10.36 -1.23 9.87
C LYS A 4 -9.97 -2.70 9.67
N PRO A 5 -10.89 -3.56 9.21
CA PRO A 5 -10.60 -4.98 9.00
C PRO A 5 -9.51 -5.09 7.94
N VAL A 6 -8.28 -5.35 8.41
CA VAL A 6 -7.12 -5.60 7.55
C VAL A 6 -7.20 -6.98 6.89
N ASP A 7 -8.20 -7.78 7.25
CA ASP A 7 -8.37 -9.19 6.87
C ASP A 7 -9.43 -9.42 5.78
N LEU A 8 -9.91 -8.38 5.10
CA LEU A 8 -10.81 -8.53 3.94
C LEU A 8 -10.05 -9.24 2.81
N LYS A 9 -10.38 -10.51 2.63
CA LYS A 9 -9.84 -11.43 1.64
C LYS A 9 -10.49 -11.14 0.29
N GLY A 10 -9.92 -10.20 -0.45
CA GLY A 10 -10.38 -9.78 -1.78
C GLY A 10 -10.17 -8.30 -2.00
N ASP A 11 -9.86 -7.91 -3.24
CA ASP A 11 -9.60 -6.55 -3.70
C ASP A 11 -10.39 -5.51 -2.91
N LEU A 12 -9.70 -4.86 -1.96
CA LEU A 12 -10.26 -3.67 -1.34
C LEU A 12 -10.54 -2.70 -2.49
N PRO A 13 -11.76 -2.16 -2.63
CA PRO A 13 -11.99 -1.10 -3.58
C PRO A 13 -10.99 0.00 -3.22
N PRO A 14 -10.15 0.46 -4.18
CA PRO A 14 -9.23 1.56 -3.91
C PRO A 14 -10.10 2.69 -3.39
N THR A 15 -9.72 3.27 -2.26
CA THR A 15 -10.49 4.30 -1.57
C THR A 15 -10.90 5.41 -2.56
N GLY A 16 -12.11 5.28 -3.12
CA GLY A 16 -12.93 6.36 -3.67
C GLY A 16 -12.58 7.03 -5.00
N VAL A 17 -11.86 6.44 -5.98
CA VAL A 17 -11.66 7.12 -7.29
C VAL A 17 -11.70 6.15 -8.48
N PRO A 18 -12.39 6.47 -9.59
CA PRO A 18 -12.25 5.75 -10.86
C PRO A 18 -10.89 6.06 -11.50
N GLY A 19 -9.87 5.34 -11.04
CA GLY A 19 -8.51 5.33 -11.56
C GLY A 19 -7.76 4.22 -10.84
N ALA A 20 -7.04 3.36 -11.57
CA ALA A 20 -6.24 2.31 -10.94
C ALA A 20 -5.26 2.94 -9.94
N PRO A 21 -5.08 2.36 -8.74
CA PRO A 21 -4.14 2.89 -7.76
C PRO A 21 -2.72 2.90 -8.32
N GLU A 22 -1.90 3.87 -7.91
CA GLU A 22 -0.49 3.90 -8.28
C GLU A 22 0.17 2.61 -7.75
N THR A 23 0.55 1.72 -8.66
CA THR A 23 1.06 0.39 -8.36
C THR A 23 2.54 0.29 -8.71
N GLU A 24 3.35 -0.25 -7.81
CA GLU A 24 4.78 -0.45 -7.99
C GLU A 24 5.12 -1.94 -7.82
N ALA A 25 5.72 -2.53 -8.86
CA ALA A 25 6.15 -3.92 -8.83
C ALA A 25 7.50 -4.05 -8.12
N VAL A 26 7.55 -4.85 -7.06
CA VAL A 26 8.74 -5.09 -6.25
C VAL A 26 9.13 -6.56 -6.30
N THR A 27 10.42 -6.84 -6.15
CA THR A 27 10.92 -8.22 -6.11
C THR A 27 11.06 -8.75 -4.69
N ALA A 28 10.87 -7.90 -3.69
CA ALA A 28 11.07 -8.22 -2.28
C ALA A 28 9.74 -8.14 -1.53
N MET A 29 9.51 -9.11 -0.64
CA MET A 29 8.32 -9.10 0.22
C MET A 29 8.39 -8.04 1.32
N ARG A 30 9.58 -7.47 1.57
CA ARG A 30 9.75 -6.37 2.51
C ARG A 30 10.21 -5.14 1.74
N VAL A 31 9.39 -4.10 1.76
CA VAL A 31 9.55 -2.90 0.93
C VAL A 31 9.77 -1.68 1.80
N ALA A 32 10.69 -0.80 1.41
CA ALA A 32 10.81 0.52 2.00
C ALA A 32 10.02 1.51 1.13
N CYS A 33 9.00 2.13 1.70
CA CYS A 33 8.28 3.22 1.06
C CYS A 33 8.82 4.55 1.61
N ASP A 34 9.46 5.33 0.74
CA ASP A 34 9.99 6.67 1.05
C ASP A 34 8.99 7.79 0.72
N GLY A 35 7.72 7.46 0.46
CA GLY A 35 6.63 8.42 0.30
C GLY A 35 6.54 9.17 -1.04
N GLY A 36 7.46 8.93 -1.97
CA GLY A 36 7.53 9.63 -3.25
C GLY A 36 7.96 11.10 -3.07
N GLU A 37 8.88 11.59 -3.90
CA GLU A 37 9.37 12.96 -3.83
C GLU A 37 8.21 13.97 -4.00
N GLY A 38 7.69 14.51 -2.89
CA GLY A 38 6.59 15.45 -2.91
C GLY A 38 6.25 16.01 -1.52
N ALA A 39 5.55 17.14 -1.48
CA ALA A 39 5.19 17.84 -0.24
C ALA A 39 4.22 17.05 0.67
N LEU A 40 3.56 16.02 0.13
CA LEU A 40 2.68 15.09 0.85
C LEU A 40 3.34 13.73 1.12
N GLY A 41 4.65 13.59 0.84
CA GLY A 41 5.40 12.40 1.17
C GLY A 41 5.48 12.18 2.68
N HIS A 42 5.72 10.93 3.09
CA HIS A 42 5.92 10.54 4.48
C HIS A 42 7.36 10.06 4.70
N PRO A 43 7.85 10.05 5.96
CA PRO A 43 9.13 9.45 6.28
C PRO A 43 9.20 7.99 5.85
N ARG A 44 10.42 7.47 5.64
CA ARG A 44 10.65 6.06 5.31
C ARG A 44 9.89 5.13 6.26
N VAL A 45 9.03 4.30 5.69
CA VAL A 45 8.38 3.19 6.41
C VAL A 45 8.70 1.87 5.75
N TRP A 46 8.69 0.81 6.54
CA TRP A 46 8.88 -0.55 6.05
C TRP A 46 7.54 -1.26 6.03
N LEU A 47 7.18 -1.79 4.87
CA LEU A 47 5.96 -2.56 4.64
C LEU A 47 6.32 -4.01 4.39
N GLN A 48 5.48 -4.93 4.86
CA GLN A 48 5.58 -6.35 4.59
C GLN A 48 4.42 -6.73 3.66
N ILE A 49 4.74 -7.26 2.49
CA ILE A 49 3.78 -7.89 1.60
C ILE A 49 3.45 -9.25 2.19
N PRO A 50 2.17 -9.49 2.54
CA PRO A 50 1.72 -10.80 2.96
C PRO A 50 1.66 -11.77 1.77
N GLU A 51 2.18 -12.98 1.94
CA GLU A 51 2.26 -14.01 0.88
C GLU A 51 0.88 -14.46 0.36
N ASP A 52 -0.17 -14.38 1.18
CA ASP A 52 -1.51 -14.84 0.80
C ASP A 52 -2.28 -13.82 -0.04
N ARG A 53 -1.96 -12.53 0.08
CA ARG A 53 -2.58 -11.44 -0.69
C ARG A 53 -1.69 -10.96 -1.84
N GLY A 54 -0.36 -11.01 -1.69
CA GLY A 54 0.59 -10.63 -2.74
C GLY A 54 0.69 -9.13 -3.01
N TRP A 55 0.10 -8.28 -2.15
CA TRP A 55 0.28 -6.83 -2.23
C TRP A 55 0.13 -6.17 -0.85
N VAL A 56 0.73 -4.98 -0.71
CA VAL A 56 0.58 -4.12 0.48
C VAL A 56 0.40 -2.67 0.05
N GLU A 57 -0.44 -1.92 0.76
CA GLU A 57 -0.66 -0.50 0.51
C GLU A 57 0.05 0.34 1.57
N CYS A 58 0.69 1.42 1.14
CA CYS A 58 1.18 2.42 2.07
C CYS A 58 0.03 3.30 2.56
N GLY A 59 -0.24 3.30 3.87
CA GLY A 59 -1.31 4.09 4.48
C GLY A 59 -1.13 5.61 4.47
N TYR A 60 -0.11 6.13 3.76
CA TYR A 60 0.21 7.56 3.69
C TYR A 60 0.17 8.10 2.26
N CYS A 61 0.78 7.40 1.30
CA CYS A 61 0.82 7.81 -0.10
C CYS A 61 -0.15 7.01 -1.00
N ASP A 62 -0.93 6.10 -0.42
CA ASP A 62 -1.88 5.21 -1.11
C ASP A 62 -1.26 4.38 -2.27
N LYS A 63 0.08 4.30 -2.29
CA LYS A 63 0.84 3.52 -3.26
C LYS A 63 0.76 2.04 -2.92
N ARG A 64 0.47 1.20 -3.91
CA ARG A 64 0.34 -0.25 -3.76
C ARG A 64 1.60 -0.94 -4.26
N PHE A 65 2.22 -1.75 -3.41
CA PHE A 65 3.36 -2.58 -3.77
C PHE A 65 2.88 -4.01 -4.06
N ILE A 66 3.31 -4.57 -5.18
CA ILE A 66 2.96 -5.90 -5.72
C ILE A 66 4.22 -6.69 -6.02
#